data_AF-A0A2V8J0A6-F1
#
_entry.id   AF-A0A2V8J0A6-F1
#
_cell.length_a   1.000
_cell.length_b   1.000
_cell.length_c   1.000
_cell.angle_alpha   90.00
_cell.angle_beta   90.00
_cell.angle_gamma   90.00
#
_symmetry.space_group_name_H-M   'P 1'
#
loop_
_entity.id
_entity.type
_entity.pdbx_description
1 polymer ?
#
loop_
_entity_poly.entity_id
_entity_poly.type
_entity_poly.pdbx_seq_one_letter_code
_entity_poly.pdbx_strand_id
1 'polypeptide(L)'
;MRHLSPSEFVDLADGALDAARAAHLERCDACRAQAHALRMMMRDAGTDAPPEPSPLFWDHFQQGVQRAIATEPSPRRSWFVLRPMPAFASVMIVSIAIASAALYPRRAHDAPLTPPADVAMVPAAPPATDPGEDPAWMVLRDVASDMAIEDAHAAGITLRPGEAENAVLQLTPAERNEFGRLLQDALKHAGA
;
A
#
# COMPACT_ATOMS: atom_id res chain seq x y z
N MET A 1 -31.99 -2.27 22.93
CA MET A 1 -30.63 -2.14 22.36
C MET A 1 -29.92 -1.01 23.09
N ARG A 2 -28.60 -1.10 23.32
CA ARG A 2 -27.85 -0.12 24.12
C ARG A 2 -27.00 0.79 23.23
N HIS A 3 -27.23 2.10 23.34
CA HIS A 3 -26.44 3.13 22.64
C HIS A 3 -24.97 3.15 23.11
N LEU A 4 -24.13 3.90 22.41
CA LEU A 4 -22.77 4.18 22.86
C LEU A 4 -22.79 5.10 24.10
N SER A 5 -21.92 4.82 25.05
CA SER A 5 -21.64 5.72 26.16
C SER A 5 -20.79 6.91 25.69
N PRO A 6 -20.73 8.01 26.46
CA PRO A 6 -19.85 9.13 26.15
C PRO A 6 -18.37 8.74 26.00
N SER A 7 -17.87 7.81 26.82
CA SER A 7 -16.49 7.32 26.70
C SER A 7 -16.25 6.55 25.39
N GLU A 8 -17.22 5.74 24.97
CA GLU A 8 -17.13 5.01 23.69
C GLU A 8 -17.16 5.95 22.48
N PHE A 9 -17.76 7.13 22.60
CA PHE A 9 -17.67 8.16 21.56
C PHE A 9 -16.28 8.82 21.50
N VAL A 10 -15.59 8.95 22.63
CA VAL A 10 -14.19 9.40 22.67
C VAL A 10 -13.28 8.32 22.06
N ASP A 11 -13.45 7.07 22.48
CA ASP A 11 -12.71 5.94 21.89
C ASP A 11 -12.94 5.83 20.37
N LEU A 12 -14.16 6.14 19.90
CA LEU A 12 -14.48 6.20 18.48
C LEU A 12 -13.74 7.33 17.76
N ALA A 13 -13.62 8.50 18.40
CA ALA A 13 -12.88 9.64 17.86
C ALA A 13 -11.38 9.38 17.77
N ASP A 14 -10.83 8.68 18.77
CA ASP A 14 -9.42 8.32 18.85
C ASP A 14 -9.06 7.07 18.00
N GLY A 15 -10.05 6.42 17.38
CA GLY A 15 -9.85 5.19 16.60
C GLY A 15 -9.55 3.95 17.46
N ALA A 16 -9.82 4.01 18.76
CA ALA A 16 -9.58 2.95 19.73
C ALA A 16 -10.83 2.10 20.04
N LEU A 17 -12.01 2.49 19.53
CA LEU A 17 -13.25 1.75 19.79
C LEU A 17 -13.22 0.35 19.17
N ASP A 18 -13.66 -0.64 19.95
CA ASP A 18 -13.86 -2.02 19.48
C ASP A 18 -14.73 -2.09 18.20
N ALA A 19 -14.32 -2.95 17.27
CA ALA A 19 -14.96 -3.07 15.95
C ALA A 19 -16.44 -3.49 16.03
N ALA A 20 -16.81 -4.35 16.99
CA ALA A 20 -18.20 -4.77 17.15
C ALA A 20 -19.08 -3.63 17.69
N ARG A 21 -18.51 -2.76 18.53
CA ARG A 21 -19.18 -1.52 18.97
C ARG A 21 -19.23 -0.48 17.84
N ALA A 22 -18.19 -0.35 17.02
CA ALA A 22 -18.20 0.54 15.86
C ALA A 22 -19.28 0.14 14.83
N ALA A 23 -19.48 -1.16 14.59
CA ALA A 23 -20.53 -1.69 13.73
C ALA A 23 -21.96 -1.31 14.18
N HIS A 24 -22.15 -0.86 15.42
CA HIS A 24 -23.43 -0.34 15.89
C HIS A 24 -23.90 0.90 15.09
N LEU A 25 -22.97 1.72 14.61
CA LEU A 25 -23.26 2.95 13.86
C LEU A 25 -23.93 2.67 12.51
N GLU A 26 -23.79 1.47 11.97
CA GLU A 26 -24.47 1.03 10.75
C GLU A 26 -25.98 0.85 10.98
N ARG A 27 -26.39 0.57 12.22
CA ARG A 27 -27.77 0.17 12.57
C ARG A 27 -28.49 1.17 13.46
N CYS A 28 -27.79 2.16 14.01
CA CYS A 28 -28.36 3.14 14.93
C CYS A 28 -28.13 4.58 14.44
N ASP A 29 -29.17 5.21 13.92
CA ASP A 29 -29.10 6.58 13.40
C ASP A 29 -28.80 7.61 14.49
N ALA A 30 -29.30 7.40 15.72
CA ALA A 30 -29.01 8.30 16.85
C ALA A 30 -27.52 8.35 17.19
N CYS A 31 -26.86 7.19 17.28
CA CYS A 31 -25.42 7.12 17.54
C CYS A 31 -24.61 7.65 16.34
N ARG A 32 -25.09 7.42 15.10
CA ARG A 32 -24.46 7.99 13.89
C ARG A 32 -24.51 9.51 13.88
N ALA A 33 -25.65 10.10 14.23
CA ALA A 33 -25.82 11.56 14.32
C ALA A 33 -24.90 12.17 15.39
N GLN A 34 -24.81 11.56 16.57
CA GLN A 34 -23.92 12.01 17.64
C GLN A 34 -22.44 11.90 17.24
N ALA A 35 -22.02 10.80 16.61
CA ALA A 35 -20.66 10.64 16.09
C ALA A 35 -20.33 11.68 15.00
N HIS A 36 -21.29 12.01 14.13
CA HIS A 36 -21.12 13.06 13.14
C HIS A 36 -20.96 14.44 13.79
N ALA A 37 -21.80 14.78 14.77
CA ALA A 37 -21.69 16.03 15.51
C ALA A 37 -20.32 16.15 16.21
N LEU A 38 -19.83 15.08 16.83
CA LEU A 38 -18.51 15.05 17.45
C LEU A 38 -17.39 15.32 16.44
N ARG A 39 -17.43 14.66 15.27
CA ARG A 39 -16.43 14.88 14.21
C ARG A 39 -16.44 16.31 13.66
N MET A 40 -17.62 16.93 13.54
CA MET A 40 -17.71 18.33 13.14
C MET A 40 -17.07 19.25 14.17
N MET A 41 -17.38 19.06 15.46
CA MET A 41 -16.75 19.86 16.54
C MET A 41 -15.22 19.71 16.56
N MET A 42 -14.69 18.50 16.32
CA MET A 42 -13.24 18.29 16.25
C MET A 42 -12.59 18.95 15.05
N ARG A 43 -13.27 18.97 13.89
CA ARG A 43 -12.77 19.69 12.70
C ARG A 43 -12.74 21.20 12.95
N ASP A 44 -13.79 21.73 13.57
CA ASP A 44 -13.86 23.15 13.91
C ASP A 44 -12.79 23.52 14.95
N ALA A 45 -12.54 22.66 15.95
CA ALA A 45 -11.46 22.88 16.91
C ALA A 45 -10.06 22.79 16.29
N GLY A 46 -9.91 22.08 15.17
CA GLY A 46 -8.65 21.92 14.45
C GLY A 46 -8.32 23.04 13.48
N THR A 47 -9.16 24.06 13.33
CA THR A 47 -8.90 25.19 12.40
C THR A 47 -7.91 26.21 12.93
N ASP A 48 -7.60 26.18 14.23
CA ASP A 48 -6.60 27.06 14.81
C ASP A 48 -5.19 26.61 14.40
N ALA A 49 -4.36 27.57 13.98
CA ALA A 49 -2.98 27.29 13.65
C ALA A 49 -2.29 26.64 14.87
N PRO A 50 -1.67 25.46 14.71
CA PRO A 50 -0.95 24.84 15.81
C PRO A 50 0.13 25.80 16.31
N PRO A 51 0.39 25.83 17.64
CA PRO A 51 1.46 26.68 18.16
C PRO A 51 2.78 26.30 17.50
N GLU A 52 3.60 27.30 17.19
CA GLU A 52 4.93 27.06 16.63
C GLU A 52 5.72 26.15 17.59
N PRO A 53 6.27 25.01 17.11
CA PRO A 53 7.01 24.11 17.97
C PRO A 53 8.22 24.85 18.55
N SER A 54 8.61 24.48 19.78
CA SER A 54 9.81 25.06 20.38
C SER A 54 11.04 24.76 19.50
N PRO A 55 12.04 25.65 19.43
CA PRO A 55 13.26 25.40 18.65
C PRO A 55 13.95 24.07 19.00
N LEU A 56 13.84 23.63 20.27
CA LEU A 56 14.42 22.38 20.77
C LEU A 56 13.58 21.13 20.46
N PHE A 57 12.33 21.28 20.02
CA PHE A 57 11.46 20.15 19.71
C PHE A 57 12.11 19.23 18.67
N TRP A 58 12.68 19.82 17.62
CA TRP A 58 13.32 19.06 16.54
C TRP A 58 14.55 18.30 17.00
N ASP A 59 15.38 18.90 17.85
CA ASP A 59 16.56 18.24 18.42
C ASP A 59 16.16 17.02 19.26
N HIS A 60 15.16 17.18 20.13
CA HIS A 60 14.69 16.09 20.99
C HIS A 60 13.97 15.00 20.18
N PHE A 61 13.18 15.38 19.19
CA PHE A 61 12.49 14.44 18.30
C PHE A 61 13.50 13.59 17.53
N GLN A 62 14.49 14.22 16.88
CA GLN A 62 15.53 13.51 16.14
C GLN A 62 16.31 12.55 17.05
N GLN A 63 16.71 12.99 18.23
CA GLN A 63 17.40 12.10 19.18
C GLN A 63 16.51 10.93 19.64
N GLY A 64 15.21 11.16 19.82
CA GLY A 64 14.24 10.14 20.18
C GLY A 64 14.11 9.06 19.10
N VAL A 65 13.95 9.47 17.84
CA VAL A 65 13.88 8.57 16.68
C VAL A 65 15.17 7.76 16.54
N GLN A 66 16.34 8.42 16.63
CA GLN A 66 17.63 7.74 16.53
C GLN A 66 17.83 6.70 17.64
N ARG A 67 17.42 7.02 18.88
CA ARG A 67 17.46 6.07 19.99
C ARG A 67 16.53 4.90 19.76
N ALA A 68 15.30 5.15 19.29
CA ALA A 68 14.32 4.09 18.99
C ALA A 68 14.87 3.11 17.95
N ILE A 69 15.39 3.61 16.84
CA ILE A 69 16.03 2.80 15.77
C ILE A 69 17.22 2.01 16.32
N ALA A 70 18.09 2.64 17.12
CA ALA A 70 19.25 1.96 17.70
C ALA A 70 18.87 0.83 18.69
N THR A 71 17.71 0.96 19.35
CA THR A 71 17.18 -0.06 20.26
C THR A 71 16.35 -1.15 19.59
N GLU A 72 16.00 -1.00 18.30
CA GLU A 72 15.27 -2.05 17.58
C GLU A 72 16.14 -3.31 17.47
N PRO A 73 15.65 -4.47 17.94
CA PRO A 73 16.41 -5.71 17.81
C PRO A 73 16.53 -6.08 16.35
N SER A 74 17.72 -5.92 15.77
CA SER A 74 17.98 -6.37 14.41
C SER A 74 17.71 -7.88 14.32
N PRO A 75 16.91 -8.36 13.36
CA PRO A 75 16.79 -9.79 13.12
C PRO A 75 18.18 -10.27 12.69
N ARG A 76 18.83 -11.04 13.56
CA ARG A 76 20.08 -11.74 13.23
C ARG A 76 19.81 -12.64 12.04
N ARG A 77 20.06 -12.13 10.84
CA ARG A 77 20.05 -12.90 9.60
C ARG A 77 21.17 -13.92 9.72
N SER A 78 20.82 -15.11 10.20
CA SER A 78 21.70 -16.27 10.33
C SER A 78 22.17 -16.68 8.93
N TRP A 79 23.27 -16.08 8.49
CA TRP A 79 23.93 -16.36 7.22
C TRP A 79 24.76 -17.66 7.27
N PHE A 80 24.79 -18.36 8.41
CA PHE A 80 25.67 -19.50 8.67
C PHE A 80 25.02 -20.89 8.62
N VAL A 81 23.83 -21.03 8.01
CA VAL A 81 23.25 -22.35 7.72
C VAL A 81 23.20 -22.61 6.21
N LEU A 82 24.33 -22.43 5.52
CA LEU A 82 24.60 -23.19 4.30
C LEU A 82 25.60 -24.29 4.64
N ARG A 83 25.07 -25.46 4.94
CA ARG A 83 25.81 -26.71 4.94
C ARG A 83 25.74 -27.29 3.52
N PRO A 84 26.84 -27.33 2.74
CA PRO A 84 26.81 -27.95 1.43
C PRO A 84 26.73 -29.48 1.61
N MET A 85 25.58 -30.06 1.26
CA MET A 85 25.43 -31.52 1.13
C MET A 85 25.80 -31.91 -0.31
N PRO A 86 26.68 -32.89 -0.55
CA PRO A 86 27.18 -33.20 -1.89
C PRO A 86 26.08 -33.72 -2.82
N ALA A 87 26.10 -33.22 -4.05
CA ALA A 87 25.10 -33.40 -5.10
C ALA A 87 25.07 -34.83 -5.69
N PHE A 88 24.46 -35.78 -4.97
CA PHE A 88 24.17 -37.12 -5.51
C PHE A 88 22.67 -37.53 -5.45
N ALA A 89 21.77 -36.66 -4.98
CA ALA A 89 20.35 -37.02 -4.82
C ALA A 89 19.46 -36.72 -6.05
N SER A 90 19.92 -35.91 -7.02
CA SER A 90 19.09 -35.46 -8.15
C SER A 90 18.83 -36.53 -9.22
N VAL A 91 19.70 -37.54 -9.33
CA VAL A 91 19.55 -38.60 -10.36
C VAL A 91 18.45 -39.60 -9.97
N MET A 92 18.29 -39.92 -8.68
CA MET A 92 17.32 -40.92 -8.21
C MET A 92 15.86 -40.46 -8.30
N ILE A 93 15.59 -39.17 -8.03
CA ILE A 93 14.22 -38.63 -8.02
C ILE A 93 13.62 -38.60 -9.44
N VAL A 94 14.42 -38.24 -10.45
CA VAL A 94 13.96 -38.19 -11.85
C VAL A 94 13.67 -39.61 -12.38
N SER A 95 14.51 -40.60 -12.06
CA SER A 95 14.26 -41.99 -12.46
C SER A 95 12.99 -42.59 -11.83
N ILE A 96 12.69 -42.25 -10.57
CA ILE A 96 11.48 -42.73 -9.88
C ILE A 96 10.22 -42.06 -10.45
N ALA A 97 10.29 -40.76 -10.76
CA ALA A 97 9.18 -40.03 -11.38
C ALA A 97 8.81 -40.59 -12.77
N ILE A 98 9.80 -40.89 -13.61
CA ILE A 98 9.56 -41.43 -14.97
C ILE A 98 8.96 -42.85 -14.90
N ALA A 99 9.43 -43.70 -13.98
CA ALA A 99 8.88 -45.04 -13.79
C ALA A 99 7.43 -45.02 -13.27
N SER A 100 7.09 -44.08 -12.38
CA SER A 100 5.74 -43.92 -11.84
C SER A 100 4.71 -43.43 -12.86
N ALA A 101 5.13 -42.60 -13.82
CA ALA A 101 4.26 -42.08 -14.87
C ALA A 101 3.92 -43.12 -15.96
N ALA A 102 4.79 -44.11 -16.17
CA ALA A 102 4.57 -45.18 -17.14
C ALA A 102 3.61 -46.28 -16.66
N LEU A 103 3.40 -46.41 -15.34
CA LEU A 103 2.62 -47.49 -14.72
C LEU A 103 1.19 -47.08 -14.31
N TYR A 104 0.81 -45.79 -14.42
CA TYR A 104 -0.53 -45.34 -14.05
C TYR A 104 -1.45 -45.23 -15.27
N PRO A 105 -2.46 -46.11 -15.43
CA PRO A 105 -3.47 -45.94 -16.47
C PRO A 105 -4.28 -44.67 -16.17
N ARG A 106 -4.38 -43.80 -17.19
CA ARG A 106 -5.20 -42.58 -17.15
C ARG A 106 -6.66 -42.97 -16.94
N ARG A 107 -7.15 -42.89 -15.71
CA ARG A 107 -8.59 -42.88 -15.43
C ARG A 107 -9.10 -41.47 -15.69
N ALA A 108 -9.90 -41.34 -16.74
CA ALA A 108 -10.73 -40.15 -16.97
C ALA A 108 -11.58 -39.93 -15.71
N HIS A 109 -11.45 -38.75 -15.11
CA HIS A 109 -12.36 -38.29 -14.07
C HIS A 109 -13.42 -37.44 -14.77
N ASP A 110 -14.55 -38.07 -15.09
CA ASP A 110 -15.81 -37.35 -15.26
C ASP A 110 -16.27 -36.92 -13.86
N ALA A 111 -16.13 -35.63 -13.56
CA ALA A 111 -16.74 -34.98 -12.41
C ALA A 111 -17.75 -33.94 -12.92
N PRO A 112 -19.01 -33.93 -12.42
CA PRO A 112 -20.06 -33.09 -12.96
C PRO A 112 -19.82 -31.61 -12.60
N LEU A 113 -19.89 -30.75 -13.62
CA LEU A 113 -19.81 -29.30 -13.51
C LEU A 113 -21.08 -28.75 -12.83
N THR A 114 -20.98 -28.37 -11.55
CA THR A 114 -21.86 -27.35 -10.97
C THR A 114 -21.51 -26.00 -11.60
N PRO A 115 -22.47 -25.25 -12.17
CA PRO A 115 -22.17 -23.94 -12.73
C PRO A 115 -21.77 -22.96 -11.62
N PRO A 116 -20.65 -22.24 -11.73
CA PRO A 116 -20.38 -21.12 -10.84
C PRO A 116 -21.41 -20.02 -11.10
N ALA A 117 -21.94 -19.46 -10.01
CA ALA A 117 -22.74 -18.24 -10.05
C ALA A 117 -22.01 -17.16 -10.85
N ASP A 118 -22.76 -16.44 -11.69
CA ASP A 118 -22.29 -15.35 -12.53
C ASP A 118 -21.43 -14.38 -11.72
N VAL A 119 -20.12 -14.50 -11.85
CA VAL A 119 -19.19 -13.45 -11.49
C VAL A 119 -19.45 -12.37 -12.52
N ALA A 120 -20.03 -11.24 -12.09
CA ALA A 120 -20.17 -10.07 -12.93
C ALA A 120 -18.79 -9.78 -13.53
N MET A 121 -18.69 -10.02 -14.83
CA MET A 121 -17.49 -9.79 -15.62
C MET A 121 -17.15 -8.31 -15.47
N VAL A 122 -16.11 -8.01 -14.71
CA VAL A 122 -15.45 -6.71 -14.79
C VAL A 122 -15.09 -6.56 -16.27
N PRO A 123 -15.58 -5.52 -16.96
CA PRO A 123 -15.20 -5.32 -18.35
C PRO A 123 -13.67 -5.28 -18.39
N ALA A 124 -13.08 -6.10 -19.26
CA ALA A 124 -11.65 -6.09 -19.48
C ALA A 124 -11.22 -4.64 -19.66
N ALA A 125 -10.26 -4.20 -18.82
CA ALA A 125 -9.69 -2.88 -18.96
C ALA A 125 -9.30 -2.69 -20.43
N PRO A 126 -9.66 -1.56 -21.06
CA PRO A 126 -9.21 -1.29 -22.41
C PRO A 126 -7.69 -1.45 -22.46
N PRO A 127 -7.11 -1.94 -23.56
CA PRO A 127 -5.66 -2.03 -23.70
C PRO A 127 -5.08 -0.68 -23.27
N ALA A 128 -4.11 -0.71 -22.35
CA ALA A 128 -3.46 0.51 -21.90
C ALA A 128 -2.88 1.20 -23.14
N THR A 129 -3.56 2.26 -23.58
CA THR A 129 -3.05 3.14 -24.62
C THR A 129 -1.73 3.67 -24.11
N ASP A 130 -0.72 3.75 -24.98
CA ASP A 130 0.53 4.43 -24.63
C ASP A 130 0.16 5.81 -24.07
N PRO A 131 0.48 6.14 -22.80
CA PRO A 131 0.16 7.43 -22.22
C PRO A 131 0.73 8.61 -23.04
N GLY A 132 1.76 8.35 -23.86
CA GLY A 132 2.31 9.33 -24.78
C GLY A 132 1.42 9.67 -25.98
N GLU A 133 0.49 8.79 -26.36
CA GLU A 133 -0.39 8.96 -27.54
C GLU A 133 -1.83 9.34 -27.17
N ASP A 134 -2.19 9.30 -25.89
CA ASP A 134 -3.54 9.64 -25.43
C ASP A 134 -3.71 11.17 -25.32
N PRO A 135 -4.67 11.77 -26.06
CA PRO A 135 -4.89 13.21 -26.05
C PRO A 135 -5.29 13.74 -24.66
N ALA A 136 -5.95 12.94 -23.81
CA ALA A 136 -6.27 13.33 -22.45
C ALA A 136 -5.00 13.43 -21.60
N TRP A 137 -4.06 12.50 -21.77
CA TRP A 137 -2.77 12.52 -21.08
C TRP A 137 -1.85 13.65 -21.56
N MET A 138 -1.90 14.02 -22.84
CA MET A 138 -1.15 15.17 -23.35
C MET A 138 -1.61 16.50 -22.73
N VAL A 139 -2.93 16.72 -22.62
CA VAL A 139 -3.48 17.93 -21.96
C VAL A 139 -3.11 17.95 -20.48
N LEU A 140 -3.22 16.83 -19.79
CA LEU A 140 -2.82 16.72 -18.38
C LEU A 140 -1.32 17.00 -18.19
N ARG A 141 -0.47 16.53 -19.11
CA ARG A 141 0.97 16.77 -19.06
C ARG A 141 1.31 18.25 -19.28
N ASP A 142 0.63 18.91 -20.22
CA ASP A 142 0.81 20.35 -20.49
C ASP A 142 0.45 21.18 -19.26
N VAL A 143 -0.74 20.94 -18.69
CA VAL A 143 -1.20 21.60 -17.45
C VAL A 143 -0.25 21.30 -16.28
N ALA A 144 0.18 20.04 -16.11
CA ALA A 144 1.11 19.67 -15.05
C ALA A 144 2.49 20.29 -15.23
N SER A 145 2.92 20.59 -16.46
CA SER A 145 4.22 21.22 -16.73
C SER A 145 4.24 22.72 -16.40
N ASP A 146 3.09 23.38 -16.44
CA ASP A 146 2.94 24.80 -16.08
C ASP A 146 2.66 25.01 -14.58
N MET A 147 2.23 23.95 -13.87
CA MET A 147 1.90 24.02 -12.44
C MET A 147 3.15 23.90 -11.56
N ALA A 148 3.40 24.93 -10.73
CA ALA A 148 4.44 24.87 -9.70
C ALA A 148 4.07 23.84 -8.61
N ILE A 149 5.08 23.18 -8.04
CA ILE A 149 4.88 22.15 -7.01
C ILE A 149 4.19 22.75 -5.77
N GLU A 150 4.51 24.00 -5.45
CA GLU A 150 3.91 24.76 -4.36
C GLU A 150 2.41 25.01 -4.56
N ASP A 151 1.99 25.31 -5.79
CA ASP A 151 0.58 25.53 -6.15
C ASP A 151 -0.22 24.22 -6.11
N ALA A 152 0.40 23.11 -6.54
CA ALA A 152 -0.20 21.78 -6.44
C ALA A 152 -0.49 21.40 -4.97
N HIS A 153 0.45 21.70 -4.07
CA HIS A 153 0.28 21.46 -2.65
C HIS A 153 -0.82 22.35 -2.05
N ALA A 154 -0.90 23.63 -2.44
CA ALA A 154 -1.96 24.54 -2.02
C ALA A 154 -3.35 24.09 -2.50
N ALA A 155 -3.43 23.45 -3.67
CA ALA A 155 -4.64 22.82 -4.21
C ALA A 155 -5.00 21.47 -3.55
N GLY A 156 -4.22 21.01 -2.57
CA GLY A 156 -4.43 19.73 -1.88
C GLY A 156 -3.98 18.51 -2.68
N ILE A 157 -3.29 18.71 -3.82
CA ILE A 157 -2.68 17.63 -4.59
C ILE A 157 -1.35 17.30 -3.92
N THR A 158 -1.39 16.34 -3.00
CA THR A 158 -0.24 15.91 -2.21
C THR A 158 0.03 14.43 -2.44
N LEU A 159 1.31 14.07 -2.57
CA LEU A 159 1.71 12.66 -2.51
C LEU A 159 1.67 12.20 -1.06
N ARG A 160 1.10 11.03 -0.80
CA ARG A 160 1.17 10.46 0.55
C ARG A 160 2.61 10.00 0.82
N PRO A 161 3.13 10.16 2.05
CA PRO A 161 4.43 9.62 2.41
C PRO A 161 4.50 8.12 2.10
N GLY A 162 5.54 7.67 1.38
CA GLY A 162 5.73 6.26 1.02
C GLY A 162 5.12 5.84 -0.33
N GLU A 163 4.28 6.67 -0.99
CA GLU A 163 3.66 6.28 -2.25
C GLU A 163 4.65 6.21 -3.42
N ALA A 164 5.61 7.12 -3.48
CA ALA A 164 6.64 7.12 -4.51
C ALA A 164 7.52 5.85 -4.39
N GLU A 165 7.89 5.46 -3.18
CA GLU A 165 8.68 4.27 -2.90
C GLU A 165 7.88 3.00 -3.22
N ASN A 166 6.59 2.97 -2.88
CA ASN A 166 5.71 1.85 -3.21
C ASN A 166 5.55 1.68 -4.73
N ALA A 167 5.39 2.78 -5.47
CA ALA A 167 5.35 2.75 -6.94
C ALA A 167 6.64 2.14 -7.53
N VAL A 168 7.82 2.50 -7.01
CA VAL A 168 9.10 1.91 -7.44
C VAL A 168 9.20 0.43 -7.10
N LEU A 169 8.63 -0.01 -5.97
CA LEU A 169 8.61 -1.43 -5.59
C LEU A 169 7.72 -2.28 -6.49
N GLN A 170 6.68 -1.69 -7.09
CA GLN A 170 5.78 -2.36 -8.03
C GLN A 170 6.40 -2.55 -9.42
N LEU A 171 7.46 -1.81 -9.76
CA LEU A 171 8.20 -1.97 -11.01
C LEU A 171 8.97 -3.29 -11.04
N THR A 172 8.99 -3.92 -12.21
CA THR A 172 9.83 -5.09 -12.49
C THR A 172 11.33 -4.72 -12.44
N PRO A 173 12.24 -5.70 -12.31
CA PRO A 173 13.69 -5.41 -12.33
C PRO A 173 14.16 -4.71 -13.60
N ALA A 174 13.56 -5.01 -14.76
CA ALA A 174 13.89 -4.36 -16.02
C ALA A 174 13.41 -2.90 -16.04
N GLU A 175 12.17 -2.65 -15.60
CA GLU A 175 11.60 -1.31 -15.53
C GLU A 175 12.33 -0.43 -14.51
N ARG A 176 12.78 -0.97 -13.38
CA ARG A 176 13.59 -0.21 -12.41
C ARG A 176 14.94 0.25 -12.97
N ASN A 177 15.59 -0.59 -13.79
CA ASN A 177 16.83 -0.21 -14.46
C ASN A 177 16.58 0.92 -15.47
N GLU A 178 15.48 0.83 -16.23
CA GLU A 178 15.12 1.86 -17.20
C GLU A 178 14.70 3.17 -16.51
N PHE A 179 13.92 3.09 -15.44
CA PHE A 179 13.58 4.24 -14.61
C PHE A 179 14.83 4.94 -14.06
N GLY A 180 15.81 4.17 -13.57
CA GLY A 180 17.09 4.72 -13.12
C GLY A 180 17.86 5.44 -14.24
N ARG A 181 17.86 4.90 -15.46
CA ARG A 181 18.47 5.52 -16.64
C ARG A 181 17.78 6.85 -16.99
N LEU A 182 16.45 6.87 -17.02
CA LEU A 182 15.65 8.07 -17.30
C LEU A 182 15.83 9.15 -16.25
N LEU A 183 15.89 8.78 -14.97
CA LEU A 183 16.11 9.74 -13.87
C LEU A 183 17.49 10.40 -13.97
N GLN A 184 18.53 9.62 -14.26
CA GLN A 184 19.88 10.15 -14.47
C GLN A 184 19.96 11.08 -15.67
N ASP A 185 19.20 10.80 -16.73
CA ASP A 185 19.12 11.64 -17.92
C ASP A 185 18.42 12.97 -17.59
N ALA A 186 17.26 12.91 -16.94
CA ALA A 186 16.51 14.11 -16.54
C ALA A 186 17.33 15.03 -15.61
N LEU A 187 18.04 14.47 -14.63
CA LEU A 187 18.87 15.24 -13.70
C LEU A 187 20.04 15.97 -14.39
N LYS A 188 20.59 15.39 -15.46
CA LYS A 188 21.63 16.05 -16.25
C LYS A 188 21.09 17.24 -17.05
N HIS A 189 19.85 17.16 -17.51
CA HIS A 189 19.22 18.21 -18.30
C HIS A 189 18.61 19.32 -17.43
N ALA A 190 18.18 19.01 -16.20
CA ALA A 190 17.65 19.99 -15.25
C ALA A 190 18.73 20.89 -14.60
N GLY A 191 20.00 20.51 -14.69
CA GLY A 191 21.13 21.25 -14.15
C GLY A 191 21.84 22.21 -15.13
N ALA A 192 21.30 22.39 -16.34
CA ALA A 192 21.80 23.29 -17.38
C ALA A 192 20.84 24.47 -17.57
#